data_AF-A0A484MHU3-F1
#
_entry.id   AF-A0A484MHU3-F1
#
_cell.length_a   1.000
_cell.length_b   1.000
_cell.length_c   1.000
_cell.angle_alpha   90.00
_cell.angle_beta   90.00
_cell.angle_gamma   90.00
#
_symmetry.space_group_name_H-M   'P 1'
#
loop_
_entity.id
_entity.type
_entity.pdbx_description
1 polymer ?
#
loop_
_entity_poly.entity_id
_entity_poly.type
_entity_poly.pdbx_seq_one_letter_code
_entity_poly.pdbx_strand_id
1 'polypeptide(L)'
;MATRRCLQLLIRQSSSLAVSPDPFLKSLKALSPAFLNSLRTITSSEECLPISTKSHSQYLFLSRSFCSKHNSGNGDSSGDDSEEEFDDGSDDEDNEGASGADSGPKSPQDKIKEAADIGYKVIGPLEKSDRVFKPYEPVFAVVQIGSHQFKVSNGDSIFVERLKYCDVSDKLILNKVMLLGSKAKTIIGRPILPDAAVHAVVEEHALDAKVIIFKKKRRKNYRRTRGHRQELTKLRITDIKGIERPDVIDTGKECAAKTADRVGLAAPA
;
A
#
# COMPACT_ATOMS: atom_id res chain seq x y z
N MET A 1 -49.48 -4.31 16.18
CA MET A 1 -50.20 -3.02 16.20
C MET A 1 -49.25 -1.93 15.73
N ALA A 2 -49.52 -0.98 14.84
CA ALA A 2 -50.56 -0.75 13.83
C ALA A 2 -50.76 0.78 13.69
N THR A 3 -49.88 1.46 12.95
CA THR A 3 -50.13 2.81 12.43
C THR A 3 -49.50 2.95 11.04
N ARG A 4 -50.14 2.33 10.04
CA ARG A 4 -49.98 2.70 8.62
C ARG A 4 -51.15 3.60 8.23
N ARG A 5 -50.89 4.89 8.02
CA ARG A 5 -51.76 5.93 7.42
C ARG A 5 -50.81 6.99 6.85
N CYS A 6 -51.03 7.63 5.70
CA CYS A 6 -51.92 7.34 4.56
C CYS A 6 -51.20 7.84 3.28
N LEU A 7 -51.64 7.42 2.09
CA LEU A 7 -51.06 7.83 0.81
C LEU A 7 -51.79 9.03 0.18
N GLN A 8 -51.05 9.76 -0.67
CA GLN A 8 -51.50 10.70 -1.73
C GLN A 8 -52.22 11.97 -1.23
N LEU A 9 -51.84 13.18 -1.68
CA LEU A 9 -52.24 13.87 -2.93
C LEU A 9 -51.55 15.28 -2.93
N LEU A 10 -51.27 16.06 -3.99
CA LEU A 10 -51.46 16.03 -5.46
C LEU A 10 -50.32 16.80 -6.22
N ILE A 11 -50.07 16.42 -7.47
CA ILE A 11 -49.79 17.25 -8.68
C ILE A 11 -48.57 18.22 -8.79
N ARG A 12 -47.68 17.81 -9.73
CA ARG A 12 -47.06 18.55 -10.86
C ARG A 12 -46.89 20.09 -10.78
N GLN A 13 -45.65 20.53 -10.96
CA GLN A 13 -45.34 21.52 -12.01
C GLN A 13 -44.15 21.04 -12.84
N SER A 14 -44.29 21.10 -14.16
CA SER A 14 -43.25 20.83 -15.14
C SER A 14 -43.05 22.07 -16.00
N SER A 15 -41.90 22.72 -15.87
CA SER A 15 -41.50 23.84 -16.73
C SER A 15 -40.24 23.44 -17.52
N SER A 16 -40.44 23.20 -18.81
CA SER A 16 -39.39 22.95 -19.79
C SER A 16 -38.97 24.25 -20.47
N LEU A 17 -37.70 24.62 -20.37
CA LEU A 17 -37.01 25.53 -21.30
C LEU A 17 -35.60 24.93 -21.51
N ALA A 18 -35.36 24.27 -22.64
CA ALA A 18 -35.01 24.84 -23.95
C ALA A 18 -33.48 24.99 -24.09
N VAL A 19 -32.87 24.00 -24.73
CA VAL A 19 -31.45 24.02 -25.15
C VAL A 19 -31.36 24.77 -26.48
N SER A 20 -30.56 25.84 -26.52
CA SER A 20 -30.22 26.56 -27.75
C SER A 20 -28.96 25.96 -28.41
N PRO A 21 -28.96 25.69 -29.73
CA PRO A 21 -27.76 25.33 -30.47
C PRO A 21 -27.10 26.59 -31.06
N ASP A 22 -25.85 26.88 -30.68
CA ASP A 22 -25.08 27.96 -31.30
C ASP A 22 -24.51 27.54 -32.68
N PRO A 23 -24.70 28.36 -33.74
CA PRO A 23 -24.04 28.19 -35.04
C PRO A 23 -22.71 28.97 -35.14
N PHE A 24 -21.92 28.70 -36.20
CA PHE A 24 -20.58 29.26 -36.52
C PHE A 24 -19.43 28.68 -35.64
N LEU A 25 -18.28 28.18 -36.12
CA LEU A 25 -17.63 28.06 -37.45
C LEU A 25 -17.07 26.62 -37.57
N LYS A 26 -17.25 25.83 -38.64
CA LYS A 26 -16.63 25.92 -39.98
C LYS A 26 -15.11 26.17 -40.01
N SER A 27 -14.32 25.09 -40.01
CA SER A 27 -13.07 25.01 -40.79
C SER A 27 -12.76 23.55 -41.12
N LEU A 28 -12.71 23.23 -42.42
CA LEU A 28 -12.32 21.90 -42.93
C LEU A 28 -10.91 21.99 -43.52
N LYS A 29 -10.07 20.99 -43.23
CA LYS A 29 -8.94 20.64 -44.09
C LYS A 29 -8.97 19.13 -44.33
N ALA A 30 -9.43 18.75 -45.50
CA ALA A 30 -9.36 17.38 -45.99
C ALA A 30 -7.98 17.11 -46.60
N LEU A 31 -7.50 15.87 -46.49
CA LEU A 31 -6.54 15.26 -47.40
C LEU A 31 -6.86 13.76 -47.52
N SER A 32 -6.59 13.21 -48.69
CA SER A 32 -7.20 11.99 -49.25
C SER A 32 -6.61 10.67 -48.75
N PRO A 33 -7.40 9.58 -48.71
CA PRO A 33 -6.88 8.22 -48.77
C PRO A 33 -6.67 7.80 -50.25
N ALA A 34 -5.48 7.32 -50.61
CA ALA A 34 -5.25 6.72 -51.92
C ALA A 34 -4.15 5.65 -51.89
N PHE A 35 -4.31 4.67 -52.78
CA PHE A 35 -3.39 3.61 -53.18
C PHE A 35 -3.27 2.33 -52.33
N LEU A 36 -3.87 1.29 -52.90
CA LEU A 36 -3.65 -0.14 -52.66
C LEU A 36 -2.38 -0.64 -53.39
N ASN A 37 -1.99 -1.87 -53.04
CA ASN A 37 -1.15 -2.82 -53.79
C ASN A 37 0.38 -2.63 -53.79
N SER A 38 1.07 -3.62 -53.20
CA SER A 38 2.13 -4.35 -53.90
C SER A 38 2.39 -5.71 -53.24
N LEU A 39 1.98 -6.79 -53.91
CA LEU A 39 2.42 -8.15 -53.61
C LEU A 39 3.87 -8.33 -54.08
N ARG A 40 4.76 -8.90 -53.26
CA ARG A 40 5.95 -9.62 -53.74
C ARG A 40 6.25 -10.85 -52.89
N THR A 41 6.22 -12.00 -53.54
CA THR A 41 6.74 -13.29 -53.10
C THR A 41 8.25 -13.37 -53.32
N ILE A 42 9.01 -13.88 -52.35
CA ILE A 42 10.31 -14.55 -52.59
C ILE A 42 10.34 -15.84 -51.75
N THR A 43 10.94 -16.88 -52.32
CA THR A 43 10.92 -18.28 -51.88
C THR A 43 12.20 -18.71 -51.15
N SER A 44 12.13 -19.84 -50.42
CA SER A 44 13.21 -20.84 -50.14
C SER A 44 14.57 -20.32 -49.60
N SER A 45 15.09 -20.78 -48.46
CA SER A 45 15.51 -22.17 -48.21
C SER A 45 15.91 -22.41 -46.73
N GLU A 46 15.64 -23.63 -46.22
CA GLU A 46 16.42 -24.52 -45.30
C GLU A 46 17.29 -23.92 -44.17
N GLU A 47 17.40 -24.45 -42.93
CA GLU A 47 17.32 -25.86 -42.45
C GLU A 47 16.57 -26.03 -41.09
N CYS A 48 16.53 -27.26 -40.57
CA CYS A 48 15.70 -27.72 -39.44
C CYS A 48 16.39 -27.68 -38.05
N LEU A 49 15.60 -27.78 -36.96
CA LEU A 49 15.58 -28.93 -36.01
C LEU A 49 14.56 -28.68 -34.84
N PRO A 50 14.11 -29.71 -34.09
CA PRO A 50 12.76 -29.72 -33.51
C PRO A 50 12.65 -29.49 -32.00
N ILE A 51 11.46 -29.05 -31.55
CA ILE A 51 11.04 -29.16 -30.13
C ILE A 51 9.67 -29.85 -30.04
N SER A 52 9.64 -30.95 -29.28
CA SER A 52 8.47 -31.81 -29.06
C SER A 52 7.45 -31.18 -28.12
N THR A 53 6.20 -31.01 -28.57
CA THR A 53 5.05 -30.72 -27.69
C THR A 53 4.12 -31.94 -27.62
N LYS A 54 4.13 -32.65 -26.47
CA LYS A 54 3.11 -33.66 -26.16
C LYS A 54 2.00 -33.04 -25.32
N SER A 55 0.82 -32.94 -25.90
CA SER A 55 -0.42 -32.71 -25.18
C SER A 55 -0.81 -33.98 -24.41
N HIS A 56 -1.15 -33.83 -23.12
CA HIS A 56 -2.05 -34.80 -22.49
C HIS A 56 -3.05 -34.14 -21.56
N SER A 57 -4.26 -34.01 -22.11
CA SER A 57 -5.48 -33.74 -21.37
C SER A 57 -6.09 -35.08 -20.98
N GLN A 58 -6.24 -35.36 -19.69
CA GLN A 58 -7.23 -36.32 -19.19
C GLN A 58 -7.80 -35.82 -17.86
N TYR A 59 -9.08 -35.48 -17.88
CA TYR A 59 -9.91 -35.17 -16.72
C TYR A 59 -10.67 -36.44 -16.35
N LEU A 60 -10.42 -37.00 -15.16
CA LEU A 60 -11.13 -38.17 -14.66
C LEU A 60 -12.20 -37.75 -13.64
N PHE A 61 -13.45 -38.02 -14.01
CA PHE A 61 -14.62 -37.84 -13.16
C PHE A 61 -14.68 -38.96 -12.11
N LEU A 62 -14.80 -38.62 -10.83
CA LEU A 62 -15.18 -39.56 -9.78
C LEU A 62 -16.67 -39.43 -9.46
N SER A 63 -17.48 -40.29 -10.07
CA SER A 63 -18.87 -40.52 -9.66
C SER A 63 -18.90 -41.45 -8.45
N ARG A 64 -19.31 -40.94 -7.27
CA ARG A 64 -19.67 -41.81 -6.14
C ARG A 64 -21.11 -42.29 -6.30
N SER A 65 -21.26 -43.59 -6.54
CA SER A 65 -22.55 -44.29 -6.58
C SER A 65 -23.12 -44.50 -5.18
N PHE A 66 -24.44 -44.32 -5.06
CA PHE A 66 -25.21 -44.82 -3.92
C PHE A 66 -25.35 -46.35 -4.02
N CYS A 67 -25.18 -47.05 -2.90
CA CYS A 67 -25.62 -48.43 -2.73
C CYS A 67 -26.51 -48.52 -1.49
N SER A 68 -27.74 -49.00 -1.65
CA SER A 68 -28.60 -49.42 -0.53
C SER A 68 -28.57 -50.94 -0.40
N LYS A 69 -28.62 -51.43 0.84
CA LYS A 69 -29.31 -52.68 1.18
C LYS A 69 -29.57 -52.76 2.67
N HIS A 70 -30.77 -53.24 3.00
CA HIS A 70 -31.20 -53.46 4.37
C HIS A 70 -30.44 -54.63 5.01
N ASN A 71 -30.27 -54.58 6.33
CA ASN A 71 -30.43 -55.79 7.13
C ASN A 71 -31.34 -55.49 8.33
N SER A 72 -32.19 -56.44 8.67
CA SER A 72 -33.19 -56.36 9.73
C SER A 72 -32.66 -56.99 11.02
N GLY A 73 -32.95 -56.38 12.16
CA GLY A 73 -32.67 -56.95 13.48
C GLY A 73 -33.30 -56.13 14.59
N ASN A 74 -34.49 -56.53 15.06
CA ASN A 74 -35.06 -56.00 16.29
C ASN A 74 -34.29 -56.57 17.49
N GLY A 75 -34.17 -55.76 18.54
CA GLY A 75 -33.58 -56.16 19.82
C GLY A 75 -33.83 -55.09 20.86
N ASP A 76 -35.05 -55.06 21.41
CA ASP A 76 -35.32 -54.30 22.63
C ASP A 76 -34.54 -54.93 23.79
N SER A 77 -33.73 -54.13 24.49
CA SER A 77 -33.34 -54.46 25.86
C SER A 77 -33.18 -53.18 26.66
N SER A 78 -33.97 -53.07 27.72
CA SER A 78 -33.96 -51.98 28.69
C SER A 78 -32.80 -52.09 29.67
N GLY A 79 -32.16 -50.96 29.96
CA GLY A 79 -31.53 -50.63 31.24
C GLY A 79 -30.32 -51.45 31.68
N ASP A 80 -29.16 -50.78 31.75
CA ASP A 80 -28.40 -50.78 32.99
C ASP A 80 -27.71 -49.41 33.16
N ASP A 81 -27.79 -48.83 34.36
CA ASP A 81 -27.10 -47.59 34.72
C ASP A 81 -25.72 -47.99 35.27
N SER A 82 -24.72 -48.05 34.39
CA SER A 82 -23.32 -48.24 34.79
C SER A 82 -22.64 -46.88 34.91
N GLU A 83 -22.48 -46.42 36.15
CA GLU A 83 -21.63 -45.28 36.50
C GLU A 83 -20.16 -45.66 36.23
N GLU A 84 -19.65 -45.33 35.03
CA GLU A 84 -18.21 -45.41 34.77
C GLU A 84 -17.52 -44.26 35.52
N GLU A 85 -16.91 -44.57 36.66
CA GLU A 85 -15.94 -43.69 37.32
C GLU A 85 -14.78 -43.40 36.35
N PHE A 86 -14.77 -42.18 35.80
CA PHE A 86 -13.59 -41.66 35.11
C PHE A 86 -12.53 -41.29 36.14
N ASP A 87 -11.51 -42.14 36.21
CA ASP A 87 -10.32 -42.02 37.04
C ASP A 87 -9.67 -40.63 36.89
N ASP A 88 -9.71 -39.84 37.96
CA ASP A 88 -9.09 -38.52 38.09
C ASP A 88 -7.59 -38.69 38.35
N GLY A 89 -6.87 -39.05 37.28
CA GLY A 89 -5.51 -39.61 37.36
C GLY A 89 -4.61 -39.22 36.18
N SER A 90 -4.54 -37.93 35.86
CA SER A 90 -3.42 -37.40 35.06
C SER A 90 -2.76 -36.26 35.80
N ASP A 91 -1.55 -36.53 36.30
CA ASP A 91 -0.72 -35.58 37.04
C ASP A 91 -0.65 -34.22 36.31
N ASP A 92 -1.17 -33.18 36.96
CA ASP A 92 -0.80 -31.80 36.65
C ASP A 92 0.69 -31.64 36.99
N GLU A 93 1.57 -32.02 36.06
CA GLU A 93 2.94 -31.52 36.09
C GLU A 93 2.85 -29.99 36.04
N ASP A 94 3.23 -29.36 37.16
CA ASP A 94 3.36 -27.91 37.32
C ASP A 94 4.34 -27.34 36.29
N ASN A 95 3.88 -27.19 35.06
CA ASN A 95 4.54 -26.42 34.03
C ASN A 95 4.34 -24.95 34.39
N GLU A 96 5.15 -24.51 35.36
CA GLU A 96 5.54 -23.13 35.70
C GLU A 96 6.26 -22.45 34.51
N GLY A 97 5.78 -22.70 33.29
CA GLY A 97 5.96 -21.90 32.08
C GLY A 97 5.18 -20.59 32.19
N ALA A 98 5.38 -19.88 33.31
CA ALA A 98 4.91 -18.53 33.61
C ALA A 98 5.56 -17.51 32.66
N SER A 99 5.24 -17.62 31.37
CA SER A 99 5.55 -16.66 30.31
C SER A 99 4.56 -15.50 30.29
N GLY A 100 3.89 -15.25 31.41
CA GLY A 100 3.46 -13.92 31.85
C GLY A 100 4.67 -13.04 32.16
N ALA A 101 5.61 -12.94 31.21
CA ALA A 101 6.79 -12.10 31.31
C ALA A 101 6.34 -10.64 31.21
N ASP A 102 6.03 -10.05 32.36
CA ASP A 102 6.13 -8.61 32.55
C ASP A 102 7.59 -8.22 32.37
N SER A 103 8.00 -8.09 31.11
CA SER A 103 9.38 -7.84 30.74
C SER A 103 9.75 -6.47 31.28
N GLY A 104 10.59 -6.46 32.32
CA GLY A 104 11.19 -5.24 32.86
C GLY A 104 11.83 -4.38 31.76
N PRO A 105 12.14 -3.10 32.05
CA PRO A 105 12.50 -2.10 31.05
C PRO A 105 13.56 -2.63 30.07
N LYS A 106 13.13 -2.91 28.82
CA LYS A 106 13.95 -3.55 27.79
C LYS A 106 15.32 -2.89 27.66
N SER A 107 16.37 -3.69 27.52
CA SER A 107 17.72 -3.16 27.40
C SER A 107 17.85 -2.25 26.17
N PRO A 108 18.74 -1.24 26.18
CA PRO A 108 18.95 -0.37 25.02
C PRO A 108 19.31 -1.14 23.75
N GLN A 109 20.02 -2.27 23.89
CA GLN A 109 20.42 -3.12 22.77
C GLN A 109 19.20 -3.79 22.12
N ASP A 110 18.22 -4.24 22.91
CA ASP A 110 17.04 -4.92 22.40
C ASP A 110 16.09 -3.95 21.68
N LYS A 111 15.99 -2.71 22.15
CA LYS A 111 15.30 -1.62 21.43
C LYS A 111 15.91 -1.37 20.05
N ILE A 112 17.24 -1.43 19.94
CA ILE A 112 17.95 -1.26 18.66
C ILE A 112 17.72 -2.47 17.73
N LYS A 113 17.71 -3.69 18.26
CA LYS A 113 17.36 -4.91 17.50
C LYS A 113 15.93 -4.82 16.96
N GLU A 114 14.95 -4.54 17.83
CA GLU A 114 13.54 -4.40 17.45
C GLU A 114 13.31 -3.28 16.41
N ALA A 115 14.04 -2.17 16.49
CA ALA A 115 14.01 -1.12 15.46
C ALA A 115 14.56 -1.63 14.11
N ALA A 116 15.69 -2.34 14.13
CA ALA A 116 16.30 -2.93 12.94
C ALA A 116 15.40 -4.01 12.30
N ASP A 117 14.70 -4.80 13.10
CA ASP A 117 13.72 -5.80 12.67
C ASP A 117 12.49 -5.16 12.01
N ILE A 118 12.02 -4.00 12.50
CA ILE A 118 11.00 -3.21 11.81
C ILE A 118 11.55 -2.61 10.51
N GLY A 119 12.85 -2.29 10.47
CA GLY A 119 13.58 -1.87 9.26
C GLY A 119 14.24 -0.49 9.34
N TYR A 120 14.30 0.12 10.53
CA TYR A 120 14.86 1.46 10.73
C TYR A 120 15.97 1.50 11.79
N LYS A 121 16.82 2.52 11.70
CA LYS A 121 17.84 2.87 12.68
C LYS A 121 17.72 4.35 13.02
N VAL A 122 17.70 4.67 14.31
CA VAL A 122 17.76 6.06 14.79
C VAL A 122 19.22 6.53 14.78
N ILE A 123 19.48 7.72 14.25
CA ILE A 123 20.79 8.39 14.33
C ILE A 123 20.83 9.31 15.56
N GLY A 124 19.74 10.05 15.79
CA GLY A 124 19.62 11.09 16.82
C GLY A 124 18.85 12.31 16.29
N PRO A 125 18.67 13.36 17.11
CA PRO A 125 17.82 14.50 16.80
C PRO A 125 18.37 15.35 15.64
N LEU A 126 17.44 15.96 14.90
CA LEU A 126 17.71 16.98 13.89
C LEU A 126 18.06 18.32 14.55
N GLU A 127 19.24 18.85 14.24
CA GLU A 127 19.65 20.17 14.72
C GLU A 127 19.07 21.26 13.83
N LYS A 128 18.77 22.43 14.42
CA LYS A 128 18.18 23.58 13.69
C LYS A 128 19.09 24.13 12.58
N SER A 129 20.39 23.84 12.63
CA SER A 129 21.38 24.17 11.60
C SER A 129 21.36 23.24 10.39
N ASP A 130 20.81 22.03 10.53
CA ASP A 130 20.92 20.98 9.53
C ASP A 130 19.98 21.24 8.34
N ARG A 131 20.54 21.65 7.20
CA ARG A 131 19.80 21.79 5.93
C ARG A 131 19.65 20.43 5.23
N VAL A 132 18.86 19.53 5.81
CA VAL A 132 18.73 18.14 5.32
C VAL A 132 17.79 18.01 4.11
N PHE A 133 16.84 18.93 3.94
CA PHE A 133 15.94 18.92 2.78
C PHE A 133 16.62 19.50 1.54
N LYS A 134 16.78 18.67 0.52
CA LYS A 134 17.35 19.01 -0.79
C LYS A 134 16.24 19.39 -1.79
N PRO A 135 16.58 20.02 -2.93
CA PRO A 135 15.67 20.04 -4.09
C PRO A 135 15.35 18.62 -4.57
N TYR A 136 14.26 18.48 -5.31
CA TYR A 136 13.80 17.19 -5.84
C TYR A 136 14.84 16.55 -6.78
N GLU A 137 15.24 15.31 -6.46
CA GLU A 137 16.09 14.47 -7.31
C GLU A 137 15.21 13.46 -8.08
N PRO A 138 15.46 13.18 -9.38
CA PRO A 138 14.66 12.25 -10.20
C PRO A 138 14.99 10.78 -9.90
N VAL A 139 14.93 10.41 -8.61
CA VAL A 139 15.27 9.12 -8.03
C VAL A 139 14.16 8.71 -7.06
N PHE A 140 13.81 7.43 -7.07
CA PHE A 140 12.87 6.83 -6.11
C PHE A 140 13.42 5.53 -5.52
N ALA A 141 12.89 5.17 -4.36
CA ALA A 141 13.13 3.90 -3.69
C ALA A 141 11.80 3.21 -3.38
N VAL A 142 11.83 1.89 -3.19
CA VAL A 142 10.77 1.15 -2.49
C VAL A 142 11.33 0.68 -1.16
N VAL A 143 10.79 1.21 -0.07
CA VAL A 143 11.19 0.90 1.31
C VAL A 143 10.12 0.04 1.97
N GLN A 144 10.54 -0.92 2.79
CA GLN A 144 9.66 -1.69 3.65
C GLN A 144 9.82 -1.24 5.11
N ILE A 145 8.70 -0.92 5.77
CA ILE A 145 8.64 -0.56 7.19
C ILE A 145 7.59 -1.48 7.82
N GLY A 146 8.04 -2.37 8.71
CA GLY A 146 7.22 -3.47 9.23
C GLY A 146 6.70 -4.35 8.08
N SER A 147 5.38 -4.45 7.97
CA SER A 147 4.69 -5.25 6.94
C SER A 147 4.32 -4.46 5.68
N HIS A 148 4.55 -3.14 5.65
CA HIS A 148 4.10 -2.25 4.58
C HIS A 148 5.25 -1.76 3.70
N GLN A 149 5.00 -1.64 2.40
CA GLN A 149 5.94 -1.13 1.41
C GLN A 149 5.49 0.22 0.88
N PHE A 150 6.42 1.16 0.76
CA PHE A 150 6.18 2.53 0.31
C PHE A 150 7.14 2.88 -0.83
N LYS A 151 6.60 3.39 -1.93
CA LYS A 151 7.40 4.09 -2.94
C LYS A 151 7.67 5.51 -2.44
N VAL A 152 8.93 5.92 -2.42
CA VAL A 152 9.37 7.21 -1.88
C VAL A 152 10.41 7.88 -2.78
N SER A 153 10.38 9.21 -2.81
CA SER A 153 11.29 10.12 -3.49
C SER A 153 11.83 11.14 -2.48
N ASN A 154 12.83 11.95 -2.86
CA ASN A 154 13.29 13.03 -2.00
C ASN A 154 12.17 14.07 -1.78
N GLY A 155 11.89 14.43 -0.52
CA GLY A 155 10.85 15.39 -0.16
C GLY A 155 9.43 14.81 -0.11
N ASP A 156 9.24 13.49 -0.15
CA ASP A 156 7.93 12.88 0.10
C ASP A 156 7.62 12.81 1.61
N SER A 157 6.35 13.00 1.98
CA SER A 157 5.85 12.70 3.34
C SER A 157 5.01 11.44 3.31
N ILE A 158 5.32 10.47 4.19
CA ILE A 158 4.57 9.21 4.33
C ILE A 158 4.05 9.03 5.76
N PHE A 159 2.88 8.42 5.89
CA PHE A 159 2.38 7.94 7.18
C PHE A 159 2.68 6.46 7.32
N VAL A 160 3.25 6.07 8.46
CA VAL A 160 3.62 4.69 8.79
C VAL A 160 3.05 4.30 10.15
N GLU A 161 3.07 3.00 10.46
CA GLU A 161 2.73 2.49 11.79
C GLU A 161 3.58 3.18 12.89
N ARG A 162 3.04 3.26 14.12
CA ARG A 162 3.71 3.93 15.23
C ARG A 162 5.09 3.30 15.53
N LEU A 163 6.14 4.05 15.22
CA LEU A 163 7.50 3.73 15.61
C LEU A 163 7.68 4.03 17.11
N LYS A 164 8.19 3.04 17.86
CA LYS A 164 8.25 3.06 19.35
C LYS A 164 9.52 3.69 19.92
N TYR A 165 10.60 3.76 19.14
CA TYR A 165 11.95 4.07 19.63
C TYR A 165 12.56 5.33 19.02
N CYS A 166 11.74 6.19 18.43
CA CYS A 166 12.15 7.49 17.90
C CYS A 166 11.21 8.57 18.42
N ASP A 167 11.77 9.76 18.62
CA ASP A 167 11.05 10.96 19.02
C ASP A 167 10.84 11.91 17.84
N VAL A 168 10.07 12.97 18.07
CA VAL A 168 9.79 14.00 17.06
C VAL A 168 11.08 14.76 16.72
N SER A 169 11.32 14.98 15.42
CA SER A 169 12.57 15.53 14.85
C SER A 169 13.77 14.56 14.81
N ASP A 170 13.62 13.27 15.12
CA ASP A 170 14.73 12.33 14.93
C ASP A 170 15.08 12.09 13.45
N LYS A 171 16.39 12.00 13.17
CA LYS A 171 16.95 11.52 11.90
C LYS A 171 16.99 10.00 11.91
N LEU A 172 16.31 9.38 10.94
CA LEU A 172 16.22 7.94 10.74
C LEU A 172 16.98 7.51 9.48
N ILE A 173 17.47 6.26 9.50
CA ILE A 173 17.88 5.51 8.31
C ILE A 173 16.93 4.34 8.14
N LEU A 174 16.30 4.22 6.99
CA LEU A 174 15.51 3.06 6.58
C LEU A 174 16.45 2.11 5.82
N ASN A 175 16.70 0.94 6.41
CA ASN A 175 17.67 -0.05 5.92
C ASN A 175 17.01 -1.10 5.01
N LYS A 176 15.71 -1.36 5.18
CA LYS A 176 14.96 -2.32 4.36
C LYS A 176 14.53 -1.70 3.03
N VAL A 177 15.50 -1.48 2.14
CA VAL A 177 15.27 -1.00 0.77
C VAL A 177 15.17 -2.20 -0.17
N MET A 178 14.07 -2.31 -0.91
CA MET A 178 13.80 -3.42 -1.83
C MET A 178 14.15 -3.11 -3.28
N LEU A 179 14.06 -1.85 -3.69
CA LEU A 179 14.31 -1.39 -5.05
C LEU A 179 14.79 0.06 -5.04
N LEU A 180 15.74 0.38 -5.93
CA LEU A 180 16.14 1.75 -6.25
C LEU A 180 15.90 2.00 -7.75
N GLY A 181 15.33 3.15 -8.09
CA GLY A 181 15.01 3.54 -9.45
C GLY A 181 15.48 4.95 -9.77
N SER A 182 16.22 5.09 -10.87
CA SER A 182 16.63 6.34 -11.49
C SER A 182 16.16 6.33 -12.95
N LYS A 183 16.14 7.49 -13.61
CA LYS A 183 15.76 7.62 -15.03
C LYS A 183 16.56 6.68 -15.96
N ALA A 184 17.81 6.36 -15.62
CA ALA A 184 18.70 5.55 -16.44
C ALA A 184 18.82 4.07 -16.01
N LYS A 185 18.60 3.76 -14.71
CA LYS A 185 18.91 2.44 -14.12
C LYS A 185 17.91 2.11 -13.03
N THR A 186 17.44 0.86 -12.99
CA THR A 186 16.66 0.30 -11.87
C THR A 186 17.44 -0.86 -11.27
N ILE A 187 17.59 -0.86 -9.96
CA ILE A 187 18.30 -1.88 -9.17
C ILE A 187 17.26 -2.59 -8.30
N ILE A 188 17.12 -3.89 -8.48
CA ILE A 188 16.08 -4.72 -7.81
C ILE A 188 16.77 -5.62 -6.78
N GLY A 189 16.36 -5.53 -5.52
CA GLY A 189 16.88 -6.32 -4.42
C GLY A 189 16.40 -7.77 -4.41
N ARG A 190 17.10 -8.61 -3.64
CA ARG A 190 16.77 -10.04 -3.45
C ARG A 190 17.07 -10.50 -2.01
N PRO A 191 16.18 -10.26 -1.03
CA PRO A 191 15.00 -9.40 -1.07
C PRO A 191 15.29 -7.92 -0.75
N ILE A 192 16.43 -7.64 -0.11
CA ILE A 192 16.87 -6.29 0.30
C ILE A 192 18.15 -5.92 -0.48
N LEU A 193 18.40 -4.64 -0.69
CA LEU A 193 19.64 -4.09 -1.24
C LEU A 193 20.58 -3.67 -0.08
N PRO A 194 21.77 -4.28 0.08
CA PRO A 194 22.63 -4.03 1.23
C PRO A 194 23.27 -2.63 1.24
N ASP A 195 23.64 -2.11 0.06
CA ASP A 195 24.33 -0.81 -0.08
C ASP A 195 23.35 0.38 -0.20
N ALA A 196 22.05 0.12 -0.05
CA ALA A 196 20.99 1.11 -0.19
C ALA A 196 20.53 1.60 1.18
N ALA A 197 20.37 2.92 1.30
CA ALA A 197 19.88 3.55 2.53
C ALA A 197 18.99 4.75 2.19
N VAL A 198 17.82 4.83 2.81
CA VAL A 198 16.94 6.02 2.68
C VAL A 198 16.96 6.78 3.99
N HIS A 199 17.34 8.05 3.92
CA HIS A 199 17.30 8.95 5.07
C HIS A 199 15.92 9.60 5.19
N ALA A 200 15.43 9.69 6.42
CA ALA A 200 14.16 10.30 6.76
C ALA A 200 14.26 11.09 8.07
N VAL A 201 13.29 11.96 8.31
CA VAL A 201 13.09 12.68 9.57
C VAL A 201 11.68 12.42 10.07
N VAL A 202 11.51 12.26 11.39
CA VAL A 202 10.19 12.20 12.04
C VAL A 202 9.62 13.61 12.13
N GLU A 203 8.52 13.91 11.42
CA GLU A 203 7.85 15.21 11.52
C GLU A 203 6.94 15.29 12.74
N GLU A 204 6.12 14.25 12.97
CA GLU A 204 5.12 14.21 14.03
C GLU A 204 4.66 12.78 14.32
N HIS A 205 4.12 12.55 15.50
CA HIS A 205 3.29 11.38 15.81
C HIS A 205 1.82 11.81 15.81
N ALA A 206 1.03 11.23 14.92
CA ALA A 206 -0.35 11.61 14.67
C ALA A 206 -1.33 10.51 15.11
N LEU A 207 -2.56 10.92 15.41
CA LEU A 207 -3.68 10.00 15.54
C LEU A 207 -4.50 10.01 14.24
N ASP A 208 -4.77 8.82 13.72
CA ASP A 208 -5.64 8.63 12.56
C ASP A 208 -7.09 9.09 12.84
N ALA A 209 -7.87 9.21 11.77
CA ALA A 209 -9.30 9.44 11.81
C ALA A 209 -10.00 8.42 12.74
N LYS A 210 -11.08 8.87 13.40
CA LYS A 210 -11.81 7.99 14.33
C LYS A 210 -12.62 6.96 13.55
N VAL A 211 -12.16 5.71 13.54
CA VAL A 211 -12.90 4.57 12.99
C VAL A 211 -13.98 4.17 14.01
N ILE A 212 -15.25 4.17 13.59
CA ILE A 212 -16.39 3.82 14.46
C ILE A 212 -16.75 2.34 14.26
N ILE A 213 -16.43 1.52 15.25
CA ILE A 213 -16.78 0.09 15.30
C ILE A 213 -18.18 -0.04 15.89
N PHE A 214 -19.17 -0.29 15.03
CA PHE A 214 -20.56 -0.53 15.43
C PHE A 214 -20.92 -2.03 15.35
N LYS A 215 -21.20 -2.65 16.50
CA LYS A 215 -21.61 -4.06 16.61
C LYS A 215 -23.10 -4.13 16.97
N LYS A 216 -23.91 -4.87 16.21
CA LYS A 216 -25.36 -5.05 16.44
C LYS A 216 -25.80 -6.48 16.13
N LYS A 217 -26.58 -7.11 17.02
CA LYS A 217 -27.23 -8.42 16.77
C LYS A 217 -28.74 -8.22 16.67
N ARG A 218 -29.36 -8.75 15.61
CA ARG A 218 -30.80 -8.60 15.33
C ARG A 218 -31.64 -9.29 16.42
N ARG A 219 -32.72 -8.66 16.88
CA ARG A 219 -33.67 -9.18 17.90
C ARG A 219 -33.07 -9.60 19.26
N LYS A 220 -31.80 -9.29 19.56
CA LYS A 220 -31.13 -9.68 20.83
C LYS A 220 -30.83 -8.48 21.75
N ASN A 221 -31.45 -7.32 21.50
CA ASN A 221 -31.19 -6.01 22.13
C ASN A 221 -29.70 -5.60 22.26
N TYR A 222 -28.81 -6.26 21.52
CA TYR A 222 -27.37 -6.02 21.57
C TYR A 222 -26.99 -5.00 20.49
N ARG A 223 -26.56 -3.83 20.95
CA ARG A 223 -25.89 -2.78 20.16
C ARG A 223 -24.74 -2.21 20.99
N ARG A 224 -23.56 -2.08 20.39
CA ARG A 224 -22.37 -1.48 21.00
C ARG A 224 -21.66 -0.62 19.95
N THR A 225 -21.28 0.60 20.33
CA THR A 225 -20.50 1.51 19.50
C THR A 225 -19.18 1.78 20.23
N ARG A 226 -18.04 1.54 19.58
CA ARG A 226 -16.71 1.87 20.11
C ARG A 226 -15.95 2.68 19.04
N GLY A 227 -15.25 3.73 19.45
CA GLY A 227 -14.28 4.39 18.57
C GLY A 227 -12.91 3.70 18.68
N HIS A 228 -12.22 3.57 17.56
CA HIS A 228 -10.78 3.31 17.49
C HIS A 228 -10.08 4.51 16.84
N ARG A 229 -8.83 4.75 17.22
CA ARG A 229 -7.89 5.64 16.52
C ARG A 229 -6.54 4.94 16.52
N GLN A 230 -5.93 4.83 15.34
CA GLN A 230 -4.61 4.26 15.22
C GLN A 230 -3.56 5.36 15.44
N GLU A 231 -2.49 5.04 16.16
CA GLU A 231 -1.31 5.90 16.21
C GLU A 231 -0.44 5.65 14.97
N LEU A 232 0.00 6.74 14.36
CA LEU A 232 0.84 6.76 13.17
C LEU A 232 2.05 7.66 13.41
N THR A 233 3.17 7.35 12.77
CA THR A 233 4.31 8.26 12.67
C THR A 233 4.33 8.85 11.26
N LYS A 234 4.52 10.16 11.14
CA LYS A 234 4.71 10.82 9.85
C LYS A 234 6.20 11.04 9.61
N LEU A 235 6.70 10.48 8.52
CA LEU A 235 8.09 10.57 8.10
C LEU A 235 8.21 11.47 6.87
N ARG A 236 9.24 12.31 6.85
CA ARG A 236 9.65 13.11 5.69
C ARG A 236 10.95 12.56 5.15
N ILE A 237 10.97 12.19 3.87
CA ILE A 237 12.13 11.59 3.21
C ILE A 237 13.11 12.69 2.79
N THR A 238 14.40 12.54 3.10
CA THR A 238 15.41 13.60 2.93
C THR A 238 16.52 13.26 1.93
N ASP A 239 16.91 11.99 1.80
CA ASP A 239 17.94 11.58 0.86
C ASP A 239 17.80 10.08 0.52
N ILE A 240 18.16 9.72 -0.70
CA ILE A 240 18.21 8.32 -1.16
C ILE A 240 19.65 8.03 -1.58
N LYS A 241 20.25 6.98 -0.99
CA LYS A 241 21.62 6.53 -1.25
C LYS A 241 21.65 5.11 -1.82
N GLY A 242 22.71 4.80 -2.56
CA GLY A 242 22.93 3.50 -3.21
C GLY A 242 22.65 3.46 -4.72
N ILE A 243 22.45 4.62 -5.36
CA ILE A 243 22.29 4.71 -6.82
C ILE A 243 23.07 5.90 -7.39
N GLU A 244 23.67 5.69 -8.56
CA GLU A 244 24.31 6.74 -9.36
C GLU A 244 23.25 7.77 -9.79
N ARG A 245 23.49 9.04 -9.44
CA ARG A 245 22.67 10.16 -9.91
C ARG A 245 23.15 10.52 -11.32
N PRO A 246 22.28 10.61 -12.34
CA PRO A 246 22.67 11.25 -13.59
C PRO A 246 22.97 12.72 -13.29
N ASP A 247 24.05 13.25 -13.85
CA ASP A 247 24.41 14.64 -13.65
C ASP A 247 23.24 15.54 -14.04
N VAL A 248 22.90 16.47 -13.15
CA VAL A 248 21.88 17.48 -13.44
C VAL A 248 22.46 18.36 -14.54
N ILE A 249 21.91 18.23 -15.75
CA ILE A 249 22.18 19.20 -16.82
C ILE A 249 21.61 20.52 -16.30
N ASP A 250 22.50 21.41 -15.87
CA ASP A 250 22.17 22.78 -15.50
C ASP A 250 21.65 23.53 -16.73
N THR A 251 20.37 23.33 -17.06
CA THR A 251 19.65 24.21 -17.98
C THR A 251 19.47 25.54 -17.26
N GLY A 252 20.53 26.36 -17.31
CA GLY A 252 20.62 27.63 -16.64
C GLY A 252 19.39 28.48 -16.94
N LYS A 253 18.62 28.80 -15.90
CA LYS A 253 17.63 29.86 -15.98
C LYS A 253 18.35 31.20 -16.03
N GLU A 254 18.77 31.59 -17.22
CA GLU A 254 18.81 33.00 -17.61
C GLU A 254 17.38 33.56 -17.60
N CYS A 255 16.80 33.75 -16.41
CA CYS A 255 15.57 34.51 -16.25
C CYS A 255 15.89 36.00 -16.25
N ALA A 256 16.19 36.49 -17.46
CA ALA A 256 16.01 37.88 -17.92
C ALA A 256 16.19 38.97 -16.86
N ALA A 257 17.44 39.38 -16.63
CA ALA A 257 17.73 40.70 -16.08
C ALA A 257 17.28 41.76 -17.10
N LYS A 258 16.02 42.23 -16.99
CA LYS A 258 15.60 43.45 -17.69
C LYS A 258 16.25 44.64 -17.01
N THR A 259 17.16 45.29 -17.74
CA THR A 259 17.84 46.52 -17.39
C THR A 259 16.87 47.56 -16.82
N ALA A 260 17.21 48.08 -15.64
CA ALA A 260 16.59 49.26 -15.04
C ALA A 260 17.69 50.14 -14.47
N ASP A 261 18.56 50.64 -15.36
CA ASP A 261 19.62 51.57 -14.99
C ASP A 261 19.04 52.89 -14.49
N ARG A 262 19.73 53.46 -13.51
CA ARG A 262 19.29 54.60 -12.72
C ARG A 262 19.99 55.89 -13.14
N VAL A 263 19.20 56.97 -13.16
CA VAL A 263 19.59 58.38 -12.94
C VAL A 263 20.27 59.13 -14.10
N GLY A 264 19.66 60.28 -14.43
CA GLY A 264 20.30 61.42 -15.09
C GLY A 264 19.57 62.70 -14.69
N LEU A 265 20.21 63.55 -13.87
CA LEU A 265 19.70 64.88 -13.52
C LEU A 265 19.73 65.80 -14.76
N ALA A 266 18.65 66.54 -15.00
CA ALA A 266 18.68 67.70 -15.91
C ALA A 266 17.67 68.76 -15.43
N ALA A 267 18.18 69.88 -14.94
CA ALA A 267 17.43 71.12 -14.77
C ALA A 267 17.83 72.09 -15.89
N PRO A 268 16.89 72.82 -16.51
CA PRO A 268 17.20 73.99 -17.33
C PRO A 268 16.84 75.31 -16.61
N ALA A 269 17.73 76.29 -16.84
CA ALA A 269 17.72 77.73 -16.54
C ALA A 269 16.38 78.40 -16.17
#